data_AF-A0A355FPL9-F1
#
_entry.id   AF-A0A355FPL9-F1
#
_cell.length_a   1.000
_cell.length_b   1.000
_cell.length_c   1.000
_cell.angle_alpha   90.00
_cell.angle_beta   90.00
_cell.angle_gamma   90.00
#
_symmetry.space_group_name_H-M   'P 1'
#
loop_
_entity.id
_entity.type
_entity.pdbx_description
1 polymer ?
#
loop_
_entity_poly.entity_id
_entity_poly.type
_entity_poly.pdbx_seq_one_letter_code
_entity_poly.pdbx_strand_id
1 'polypeptide(L)' 'MTWQIWLAFFVVALLSINLYLAAAVYVDAKKHGLDQLNLSPSLWAFVTFFFPLWGFFIYWLMHHSTLAIRDKRSF' A
#
# COMPACT_ATOMS: atom_id res chain seq x y z
N MET A 1 -21.22 1.53 -28.43
CA MET A 1 -20.52 2.77 -28.04
C MET A 1 -20.75 3.14 -26.57
N THR A 2 -21.99 3.21 -26.07
CA THR A 2 -22.28 3.57 -24.65
C THR A 2 -21.66 2.64 -23.60
N TRP A 3 -21.68 1.32 -23.81
CA TRP A 3 -21.07 0.34 -22.91
C TRP A 3 -19.54 0.51 -22.74
N GLN A 4 -18.83 0.91 -23.81
CA GLN A 4 -17.38 1.15 -23.75
C GLN A 4 -17.04 2.35 -22.87
N ILE A 5 -17.90 3.38 -22.88
CA ILE A 5 -17.74 4.56 -22.03
C ILE A 5 -17.88 4.18 -20.55
N TRP A 6 -18.88 3.36 -20.21
CA TRP A 6 -19.05 2.84 -18.85
C TRP A 6 -17.88 1.97 -18.41
N LEU A 7 -17.39 1.08 -19.27
CA LEU A 7 -16.19 0.28 -18.99
C LEU A 7 -14.96 1.16 -18.75
N ALA A 8 -14.72 2.16 -19.60
CA ALA A 8 -13.62 3.10 -19.43
C ALA A 8 -13.72 3.84 -18.09
N PHE A 9 -14.93 4.27 -17.72
CA PHE A 9 -15.17 4.93 -16.42
C PHE A 9 -14.85 4.00 -15.25
N PHE A 10 -15.26 2.74 -15.30
CA PHE A 10 -14.94 1.74 -14.28
C PHE A 10 -13.42 1.48 -14.17
N VAL A 11 -12.73 1.36 -15.30
CA VAL A 11 -11.27 1.16 -15.32
C VAL A 11 -10.54 2.36 -14.73
N VAL A 12 -10.94 3.58 -15.09
CA VAL A 12 -10.36 4.82 -14.54
C VAL A 12 -10.62 4.95 -13.04
N ALA A 13 -11.84 4.62 -12.59
CA ALA A 13 -12.19 4.63 -11.18
C ALA A 13 -11.33 3.63 -10.38
N LEU A 14 -11.20 2.40 -10.88
CA LEU A 14 -10.35 1.37 -10.27
C LEU A 14 -8.87 1.79 -10.21
N LEU A 15 -8.33 2.32 -11.31
CA LEU A 15 -6.95 2.81 -11.35
C LEU A 15 -6.72 3.96 -10.36
N SER A 16 -7.69 4.87 -10.24
CA SER A 16 -7.62 6.00 -9.31
C SER A 16 -7.61 5.53 -7.86
N ILE A 17 -8.43 4.53 -7.52
CA ILE A 17 -8.45 3.93 -6.17
C ILE A 17 -7.11 3.25 -5.87
N ASN A 18 -6.57 2.48 -6.83
CA ASN A 18 -5.28 1.80 -6.66
C ASN A 18 -4.14 2.80 -6.47
N LEU A 19 -4.15 3.89 -7.24
CA LEU A 19 -3.16 4.96 -7.14
C LEU A 19 -3.25 5.67 -5.78
N TYR A 20 -4.47 5.95 -5.31
CA TYR A 20 -4.69 6.54 -4.00
C TYR A 20 -4.18 5.64 -2.88
N LEU A 21 -4.48 4.34 -2.92
CA LEU A 21 -4.01 3.37 -1.92
C LEU A 21 -2.48 3.27 -1.92
N ALA A 22 -1.86 3.17 -3.10
CA ALA A 22 -0.41 3.11 -3.25
C ALA A 22 0.26 4.37 -2.70
N ALA A 23 -0.32 5.55 -2.96
CA ALA A 23 0.18 6.81 -2.43
C ALA A 23 0.04 6.89 -0.90
N ALA A 24 -1.08 6.40 -0.34
CA ALA A 24 -1.30 6.35 1.10
C ALA A 24 -0.24 5.46 1.78
N VAL A 25 0.00 4.26 1.25
CA VAL A 25 1.05 3.35 1.74
C VAL A 25 2.43 3.97 1.60
N TYR A 26 2.74 4.61 0.47
CA TYR A 26 4.03 5.28 0.28
C TYR A 26 4.30 6.36 1.32
N VAL A 27 3.31 7.25 1.55
CA VAL A 27 3.43 8.34 2.50
C VAL A 27 3.58 7.80 3.92
N ASP A 28 2.88 6.72 4.25
CA ASP A 28 2.94 6.10 5.57
C ASP A 28 4.27 5.36 5.79
N ALA A 29 4.74 4.59 4.80
CA ALA A 29 6.02 3.88 4.85
C ALA A 29 7.20 4.87 4.96
N LYS A 30 7.12 6.01 4.23
CA LYS A 30 8.13 7.07 4.32
C LYS A 30 8.21 7.69 5.73
N LYS A 31 7.11 7.68 6.50
CA LYS A 31 7.10 8.16 7.89
C LYS A 31 7.65 7.13 8.87
N HIS A 32 7.41 5.84 8.63
CA HIS A 32 7.82 4.75 9.53
C HIS A 32 9.25 4.26 9.30
N GLY A 33 9.88 4.56 8.16
CA GLY A 33 11.29 4.28 7.90
C GLY A 33 11.51 2.97 7.13
N LEU A 34 12.57 2.23 7.46
CA LEU A 34 12.84 0.90 6.91
C LEU A 34 12.17 -0.15 7.81
N ASP A 35 11.38 -1.01 7.20
CA ASP A 35 10.59 -2.00 7.93
C ASP A 35 11.42 -3.23 8.29
N GLN A 36 10.82 -4.20 8.98
CA GLN A 36 11.48 -5.47 9.32
C GLN A 36 12.06 -6.22 8.11
N LEU A 37 11.48 -6.01 6.92
CA LEU A 37 11.97 -6.61 5.67
C LEU A 37 12.96 -5.71 4.91
N ASN A 38 13.33 -4.55 5.45
CA ASN A 38 14.23 -3.58 4.84
C ASN A 38 13.77 -3.14 3.43
N LEU A 39 12.46 -3.18 3.19
CA LEU A 39 11.87 -2.79 1.91
C LEU A 39 11.75 -1.26 1.82
N SER A 40 11.99 -0.73 0.63
CA SER A 40 11.85 0.71 0.42
C SER A 40 10.37 1.11 0.34
N PRO A 41 10.00 2.33 0.77
CA PRO A 41 8.64 2.86 0.64
C PRO A 41 8.10 2.75 -0.79
N SER A 42 8.96 2.96 -1.80
CA SER A 42 8.61 2.85 -3.21
C SER A 42 8.19 1.42 -3.61
N LEU A 43 8.84 0.40 -3.04
CA LEU A 43 8.51 -0.99 -3.33
C LEU A 43 7.14 -1.37 -2.74
N TRP A 44 6.85 -0.89 -1.52
CA TRP A 44 5.54 -1.07 -0.90
C TRP A 44 4.41 -0.41 -1.69
N ALA A 45 4.66 0.81 -2.18
CA ALA A 45 3.72 1.51 -3.05
C ALA A 45 3.49 0.74 -4.35
N PHE A 46 4.56 0.20 -4.95
CA PHE A 46 4.49 -0.58 -6.18
C PHE A 46 3.66 -1.86 -5.99
N VAL A 47 3.94 -2.65 -4.95
CA VAL A 47 3.17 -3.86 -4.64
C VAL A 47 1.71 -3.53 -4.37
N THR A 48 1.44 -2.46 -3.63
CA THR A 48 0.07 -1.98 -3.35
C THR A 48 -0.62 -1.50 -4.63
N PHE A 49 0.07 -0.92 -5.60
CA PHE A 49 -0.59 -0.49 -6.84
C PHE A 49 -1.12 -1.67 -7.67
N PHE A 50 -0.34 -2.75 -7.79
CA PHE A 50 -0.74 -3.95 -8.54
C PHE A 50 -1.68 -4.86 -7.75
N PHE A 51 -1.52 -4.90 -6.43
CA PHE A 51 -2.33 -5.68 -5.52
C PHE A 51 -2.87 -4.77 -4.41
N PRO A 52 -3.85 -3.89 -4.68
CA PRO A 52 -4.32 -2.86 -3.75
C PRO A 52 -4.75 -3.42 -2.40
N LEU A 53 -5.69 -4.37 -2.38
CA LEU A 53 -6.18 -4.92 -1.12
C LEU A 53 -5.13 -5.78 -0.41
N TRP A 54 -4.43 -6.65 -1.15
CA TRP A 54 -3.45 -7.57 -0.57
C TRP A 54 -2.18 -6.84 -0.12
N GLY A 55 -1.62 -5.96 -0.96
CA GLY A 55 -0.44 -5.16 -0.65
C GLY A 55 -0.67 -4.24 0.54
N PHE A 56 -1.83 -3.56 0.59
CA PHE A 56 -2.21 -2.77 1.76
C PHE A 56 -2.37 -3.63 3.02
N PHE A 57 -3.03 -4.78 2.92
CA PHE A 57 -3.23 -5.67 4.05
C PHE A 57 -1.89 -6.21 4.61
N ILE A 58 -0.99 -6.64 3.73
CA ILE A 58 0.34 -7.14 4.13
C ILE A 58 1.18 -6.00 4.71
N TYR A 59 1.16 -4.81 4.10
CA TYR A 59 1.81 -3.60 4.64
C TYR A 59 1.34 -3.30 6.06
N TRP A 60 0.02 -3.23 6.23
CA TRP A 60 -0.61 -2.97 7.51
C TRP A 60 -0.28 -4.06 8.54
N LEU A 61 -0.25 -5.33 8.12
CA LEU A 61 0.10 -6.45 9.00
C LEU A 61 1.54 -6.34 9.50
N MET A 62 2.46 -5.83 8.68
CA MET A 62 3.87 -5.64 9.07
C MET A 62 4.10 -4.40 9.94
N HIS A 63 3.33 -3.32 9.76
CA HIS A 63 3.57 -2.03 10.44
C HIS A 63 2.68 -1.77 11.63
N HIS A 64 1.44 -2.26 11.59
CA HIS A 64 0.40 -1.91 12.55
C HIS A 64 -0.18 -3.12 13.29
N SER A 65 0.04 -4.35 12.82
CA SER A 65 -0.27 -5.50 13.65
C SER A 65 0.81 -5.72 14.71
N THR A 66 0.44 -6.44 15.77
CA THR A 66 1.33 -6.83 16.88
C THR A 66 2.56 -7.66 16.47
N LEU A 67 2.69 -8.03 15.19
CA LEU A 67 3.90 -8.61 14.58
C LEU A 67 4.98 -7.57 14.25
N ALA A 68 4.65 -6.26 14.26
CA ALA A 68 5.63 -5.22 14.46
C ALA A 68 6.21 -5.43 15.86
N ILE A 69 7.18 -6.33 15.97
CA ILE A 69 8.00 -6.57 17.14
C ILE A 69 8.40 -5.18 17.60
N ARG A 70 7.72 -4.75 18.67
CA ARG A 70 8.10 -3.64 19.49
C ARG A 70 9.50 -4.02 19.91
N ASP A 71 10.49 -3.50 19.20
CA ASP A 71 11.85 -3.61 19.62
C ASP A 71 11.84 -2.99 21.01
N LYS A 72 11.87 -3.88 22.00
CA LYS A 72 12.02 -3.51 23.38
C LYS A 72 13.36 -2.81 23.38
N ARG A 73 13.35 -1.47 23.28
CA ARG A 73 14.37 -0.67 23.92
C ARG A 73 14.31 -1.02 25.41
N SER A 74 15.03 -2.09 25.73
CA SER A 74 16.02 -2.07 26.78
C SER A 74 16.84 -0.80 26.58
N PHE A 75 16.56 0.19 27.42
CA PHE A 75 17.51 1.00 28.19
C PHE A 75 16.70 2.01 29.00
#